data_AF-A0A7V9T1Z8-F1
#
_entry.id   AF-A0A7V9T1Z8-F1
#
_cell.length_a   1.000
_cell.length_b   1.000
_cell.length_c   1.000
_cell.angle_alpha   90.00
_cell.angle_beta   90.00
_cell.angle_gamma   90.00
#
_symmetry.space_group_name_H-M   'P 1'
#
loop_
_entity.id
_entity.type
_entity.pdbx_description
1 polymer ?
#
loop_
_entity_poly.entity_id
_entity_poly.type
_entity_poly.pdbx_seq_one_letter_code
_entity_poly.pdbx_strand_id
1 'polypeptide(L)' 'MSLERLTAALVDRYRIERELGQGGMATVYLAEDLKHRRRVAIKVLKPE' A
#
# COMPACT_ATOMS: atom_id res chain seq x y z
N MET A 1 -10.98 -3.67 -4.89
CA MET A 1 -10.76 -3.33 -3.46
C MET A 1 -10.53 -1.82 -3.40
N SER A 2 -11.31 -1.06 -2.61
CA SER A 2 -11.11 0.40 -2.49
C SER A 2 -9.85 0.70 -1.66
N LEU A 3 -9.18 1.82 -1.96
CA LEU A 3 -8.01 2.28 -1.22
C LEU A 3 -8.30 2.40 0.29
N GLU A 4 -9.51 2.84 0.65
CA GLU A 4 -9.95 2.95 2.05
C GLU A 4 -9.91 1.62 2.81
N ARG A 5 -10.30 0.51 2.17
CA ARG A 5 -10.25 -0.83 2.78
C ARG A 5 -8.81 -1.32 2.96
N LEU A 6 -7.93 -0.99 2.02
CA LEU A 6 -6.51 -1.29 2.12
C LEU A 6 -5.87 -0.50 3.25
N THR A 7 -6.15 0.80 3.33
CA THR A 7 -5.67 1.66 4.41
C THR A 7 -6.14 1.12 5.75
N ALA A 8 -7.42 0.79 5.92
CA ALA A 8 -7.94 0.21 7.16
C ALA A 8 -7.26 -1.13 7.55
N ALA A 9 -6.93 -1.99 6.59
CA ALA A 9 -6.25 -3.25 6.85
C ALA A 9 -4.76 -3.10 7.19
N LEU A 10 -4.15 -1.96 6.85
CA LEU A 10 -2.71 -1.74 6.99
C LEU A 10 -2.36 -0.63 8.00
N VAL A 11 -3.33 0.18 8.44
CA VAL A 11 -3.12 1.44 9.19
C VAL A 11 -2.31 1.26 10.47
N ASP A 12 -2.45 0.11 11.15
CA ASP A 12 -1.74 -0.17 12.40
C ASP A 12 -0.23 -0.39 12.20
N ARG A 13 0.21 -0.67 10.96
CA ARG A 13 1.58 -1.11 10.67
C ARG A 13 2.26 -0.31 9.56
N TYR A 14 1.48 0.20 8.62
CA TYR A 14 1.97 0.92 7.45
C TYR A 14 1.17 2.21 7.23
N ARG A 15 1.88 3.31 7.05
CA ARG A 15 1.30 4.57 6.58
C ARG A 15 1.50 4.68 5.08
N ILE A 16 0.42 4.63 4.30
CA ILE A 16 0.47 4.86 2.85
C ILE A 16 0.78 6.34 2.59
N GLU A 17 1.81 6.62 1.79
CA GLU A 17 2.18 7.98 1.41
C GLU A 17 1.60 8.37 0.05
N ARG A 18 1.95 7.61 -1.01
CA ARG A 18 1.54 7.90 -2.39
C ARG A 18 1.63 6.67 -3.27
N GLU A 19 0.95 6.71 -4.41
CA GLU A 19 1.17 5.74 -5.48
C GLU A 19 2.56 5.91 -6.10
N LEU A 20 3.21 4.79 -6.41
CA LEU A 20 4.47 4.72 -7.17
C LEU A 20 4.23 4.30 -8.62
N GLY A 21 3.19 3.51 -8.88
CA GLY A 21 2.75 3.20 -10.24
C GLY A 21 1.64 2.15 -10.29
N GLN A 22 0.99 2.09 -11.44
CA GLN A 22 -0.08 1.15 -11.74
C GLN A 22 0.26 0.32 -12.98
N GLY A 23 -0.03 -0.98 -12.92
CA GLY A 23 0.10 -1.90 -14.04
C GLY A 23 -1.16 -2.75 -14.25
N GLY A 24 -1.10 -3.67 -15.22
CA GLY A 24 -2.23 -4.55 -15.56
C GLY A 24 -2.73 -5.35 -14.36
N MET A 25 -1.83 -5.87 -13.53
CA MET A 25 -2.14 -6.80 -12.44
C MET A 25 -2.27 -6.16 -11.05
N ALA A 26 -1.70 -4.96 -10.84
CA ALA A 26 -1.55 -4.40 -9.50
C ALA A 26 -1.33 -2.89 -9.51
N THR A 27 -1.53 -2.27 -8.34
CA THR A 27 -1.07 -0.92 -8.01
C THR A 27 0.01 -1.00 -6.93
N VAL A 28 1.05 -0.17 -7.03
CA VAL A 28 2.16 -0.13 -6.07
C VAL A 28 2.15 1.20 -5.33
N TYR A 29 2.23 1.14 -4.00
CA TYR A 29 2.27 2.31 -3.12
C TYR A 29 3.59 2.40 -2.37
N LEU A 30 4.05 3.63 -2.14
CA LEU A 30 5.05 3.94 -1.14
C LEU A 30 4.36 4.00 0.22
N ALA A 31 4.97 3.36 1.21
CA ALA A 31 4.51 3.41 2.59
C ALA A 31 5.67 3.50 3.58
N GLU A 32 5.39 4.00 4.77
CA GLU A 32 6.28 3.91 5.92
C GLU A 32 5.89 2.71 6.78
N ASP A 33 6.82 1.78 7.01
CA ASP A 33 6.69 0.74 8.03
C ASP A 33 6.92 1.37 9.41
N LEU A 34 5.85 1.55 10.18
CA LEU A 34 5.90 2.25 11.47
C LEU A 34 6.68 1.47 12.53
N LYS A 35 6.75 0.14 12.41
CA LYS A 35 7.50 -0.72 13.34
C LYS A 35 9.01 -0.57 13.14
N HIS A 36 9.46 -0.57 11.89
CA HIS A 36 10.89 -0.55 11.55
C HIS A 36 11.39 0.82 11.10
N ARG A 37 10.51 1.83 11.02
CA ARG A 37 10.78 3.21 10.59
C ARG A 37 11.53 3.29 9.25
N ARG A 38 11.06 2.53 8.26
CA ARG A 38 11.65 2.51 6.91
C ARG A 38 10.60 2.62 5.84
N ARG A 39 10.98 3.19 4.70
CA ARG A 39 10.15 3.23 3.50
C ARG A 39 10.10 1.86 2.84
N VAL A 40 8.91 1.42 2.47
CA VAL A 40 8.63 0.14 1.80
C VAL A 40 7.68 0.35 0.62
N ALA A 41 7.74 -0.57 -0.35
CA ALA A 41 6.77 -0.64 -1.44
C ALA A 41 5.71 -1.70 -1.12
N ILE A 42 4.43 -1.34 -1.23
CA ILE A 42 3.30 -2.25 -1.05
C ILE A 42 2.64 -2.49 -2.41
N LYS A 43 2.66 -3.74 -2.87
CA LYS A 43 2.00 -4.16 -4.13
C LYS A 43 0.62 -4.74 -3.83
N VAL A 44 -0.41 -4.10 -4.36
CA VAL A 44 -1.81 -4.47 -4.15
C VAL A 44 -2.35 -5.05 -5.44
N LEU A 45 -2.71 -6.33 -5.41
CA LEU A 45 -3.26 -7.02 -6.58
C LEU A 45 -4.68 -6.52 -6.88
N LYS A 46 -5.00 -6.40 -8.16
CA LYS A 46 -6.39 -6.17 -8.58
C LYS A 46 -7.19 -7.46 -8.34
N PRO A 47 -8.42 -7.37 -7.80
CA PRO A 47 -9.32 -8.51 -7.82
C PRO A 47 -9.60 -8.88 -9.27
N GLU A 48 -9.70 -10.17 -9.54
CA GLU A 48 -10.17 -10.74 -10.81
C GLU A 48 -11.66 -10.47 -11.03
#